data_AF-A0A916MDQ8-F1
#
_entry.id   AF-A0A916MDQ8-F1
#
_cell.length_a   1.000
_cell.length_b   1.000
_cell.length_c   1.000
_cell.angle_alpha   90.00
_cell.angle_beta   90.00
_cell.angle_gamma   90.00
#
_symmetry.space_group_name_H-M   'P 1'
#
loop_
_entity.id
_entity.type
_entity.pdbx_description
1 polymer ?
#
loop_
_entity_poly.entity_id
_entity_poly.type
_entity_poly.pdbx_seq_one_letter_code
_entity_poly.pdbx_strand_id
1 'polypeptide(L)'
;MLYLTDDEKQRIVDAIRPGFQERVNAYNSYLYPETIYEDLCAAFRDPARVAPVDIENALRWKYGHWRKKDYPSAHHKLIELIQSEWEAFRPLQAASPKEIFDWWGEILGRQHRFITNSFILHLLRSSDIPIIDQNNFRSMNFYLCQVRAVWKSKGKPSQYSDLLTLREFMRSVVEQWTRDATAPSLNMRLLDKYLMTFGQWLKQGGAQRRTAHHGVQHSHSVIRDA
;
A
#
# COMPACT_ATOMS: atom_id res chain seq x y z
N MET A 1 -15.20 9.06 -6.08
CA MET A 1 -15.12 7.77 -5.37
C MET A 1 -15.04 6.67 -6.41
N LEU A 2 -14.16 5.68 -6.24
CA LEU A 2 -13.96 4.60 -7.22
C LEU A 2 -15.08 3.58 -7.06
N TYR A 3 -15.75 3.23 -8.16
CA TYR A 3 -16.77 2.18 -8.21
C TYR A 3 -16.41 1.22 -9.33
N LEU A 4 -16.03 -0.02 -9.03
CA LEU A 4 -15.74 -1.07 -10.02
C LEU A 4 -17.00 -1.90 -10.29
N THR A 5 -17.26 -2.23 -11.55
CA THR A 5 -18.27 -3.22 -11.94
C THR A 5 -17.81 -4.62 -11.56
N ASP A 6 -18.73 -5.58 -11.44
CA ASP A 6 -18.37 -6.95 -11.06
C ASP A 6 -17.43 -7.61 -12.08
N ASP A 7 -17.60 -7.32 -13.38
CA ASP A 7 -16.69 -7.76 -14.44
C ASP A 7 -15.27 -7.18 -14.27
N GLU A 8 -15.16 -5.89 -13.94
CA GLU A 8 -13.86 -5.25 -13.68
C GLU A 8 -13.19 -5.85 -12.44
N LYS A 9 -13.95 -6.06 -11.35
CA LYS A 9 -13.44 -6.70 -10.13
C LYS A 9 -12.92 -8.10 -10.44
N GLN A 10 -13.69 -8.91 -11.18
CA GLN A 10 -13.32 -10.27 -11.54
C GLN A 10 -12.04 -10.31 -12.37
N ARG A 11 -11.95 -9.45 -13.41
CA ARG A 11 -10.73 -9.34 -14.24
C ARG A 11 -9.50 -8.92 -13.43
N ILE A 12 -9.65 -8.04 -12.44
CA ILE A 12 -8.54 -7.67 -11.55
C ILE A 12 -8.12 -8.87 -10.70
N VAL A 13 -9.08 -9.57 -10.08
CA VAL A 13 -8.80 -10.76 -9.26
C VAL A 13 -8.10 -11.84 -10.07
N ASP A 14 -8.56 -12.13 -11.28
CA ASP A 14 -7.94 -13.12 -12.18
C ASP A 14 -6.53 -12.72 -12.60
N ALA A 15 -6.25 -11.41 -12.73
CA ALA A 15 -4.91 -10.92 -13.01
C ALA A 15 -3.96 -10.99 -11.79
N ILE A 16 -4.49 -10.92 -10.56
CA ILE A 16 -3.72 -11.00 -9.31
C ILE A 16 -3.38 -12.45 -8.97
N ARG A 17 -4.37 -13.36 -9.07
CA ARG A 17 -4.30 -14.76 -8.60
C ARG A 17 -3.00 -15.50 -8.96
N PRO A 18 -2.57 -15.56 -10.24
CA PRO A 18 -1.44 -16.41 -10.63
C PRO A 18 -0.12 -16.05 -9.98
N GLY A 19 0.07 -14.79 -9.56
CA GLY A 19 1.30 -14.31 -8.93
C GLY A 19 1.15 -14.00 -7.45
N PHE A 20 -0.02 -14.27 -6.85
CA PHE A 20 -0.35 -13.78 -5.52
C PHE A 20 0.62 -14.30 -4.46
N GLN A 21 0.74 -15.62 -4.33
CA GLN A 21 1.58 -16.24 -3.30
C GLN A 21 3.06 -15.90 -3.48
N GLU A 22 3.56 -15.92 -4.71
CA GLU A 22 4.95 -15.56 -5.03
C GLU A 22 5.29 -14.14 -4.54
N ARG A 23 4.41 -13.17 -4.82
CA ARG A 23 4.62 -11.76 -4.46
C ARG A 23 4.45 -11.50 -2.97
N VAL A 24 3.53 -12.20 -2.31
CA VAL A 24 3.40 -12.15 -0.84
C VAL A 24 4.65 -12.74 -0.17
N ASN A 25 5.16 -13.87 -0.65
CA ASN A 25 6.37 -14.50 -0.10
C ASN A 25 7.63 -13.67 -0.33
N ALA A 26 7.67 -12.86 -1.39
CA ALA A 26 8.76 -11.92 -1.66
C ALA A 26 8.69 -10.62 -0.84
N TYR A 27 7.68 -10.45 0.03
CA TYR A 27 7.59 -9.32 0.95
C TYR A 27 8.76 -9.33 1.94
N ASN A 28 9.43 -8.19 2.10
CA ASN A 28 10.60 -8.08 2.96
C ASN A 28 10.21 -7.94 4.44
N SER A 29 9.86 -9.05 5.07
CA SER A 29 9.51 -9.12 6.50
C SER A 29 10.66 -8.80 7.45
N TYR A 30 11.90 -8.78 6.96
CA TYR A 30 13.05 -8.32 7.75
C TYR A 30 13.01 -6.80 7.96
N LEU A 31 12.71 -6.03 6.90
CA LEU A 31 12.58 -4.57 6.97
C LEU A 31 11.23 -4.14 7.54
N TYR A 32 10.18 -4.94 7.33
CA TYR A 32 8.81 -4.65 7.76
C TYR A 32 8.22 -5.84 8.53
N PRO A 33 8.68 -6.12 9.77
CA PRO A 33 8.16 -7.25 10.52
C PRO A 33 6.67 -7.07 10.84
N GLU A 34 5.91 -8.17 10.76
CA GLU A 34 4.47 -8.15 10.96
C GLU A 34 4.08 -7.87 12.41
N THR A 35 4.76 -8.50 13.36
CA THR A 35 4.46 -8.32 14.79
C THR A 35 4.59 -6.86 15.21
N ILE A 36 5.58 -6.16 14.67
CA ILE A 36 5.80 -4.74 14.95
C ILE A 36 4.70 -3.88 14.34
N TYR A 37 4.25 -4.23 13.14
CA TYR A 37 3.10 -3.55 12.53
C TYR A 37 1.83 -3.69 13.40
N GLU A 38 1.59 -4.89 13.93
CA GLU A 38 0.45 -5.19 14.81
C GLU A 38 0.54 -4.41 16.13
N ASP A 39 1.72 -4.40 16.76
CA ASP A 39 2.00 -3.64 17.99
C ASP A 39 1.76 -2.14 17.78
N LEU A 40 2.23 -1.58 16.66
CA LEU A 40 2.01 -0.18 16.30
C LEU A 40 0.53 0.13 16.09
N CYS A 41 -0.21 -0.73 15.39
CA CYS A 41 -1.65 -0.56 15.22
C CYS A 41 -2.40 -0.62 16.57
N ALA A 42 -1.94 -1.44 17.51
CA ALA A 42 -2.50 -1.52 18.84
C ALA A 42 -2.20 -0.25 19.66
N ALA A 43 -0.96 0.23 19.64
CA ALA A 43 -0.53 1.44 20.35
C ALA A 43 -1.29 2.69 19.88
N PHE A 44 -1.45 2.86 18.57
CA PHE A 44 -2.08 4.04 17.98
C PHE A 44 -3.63 4.01 18.02
N ARG A 45 -4.24 2.91 18.47
CA ARG A 45 -5.70 2.82 18.64
C ARG A 45 -6.22 3.79 19.71
N ASP A 46 -5.40 4.09 20.71
CA ASP A 46 -5.67 5.09 21.74
C ASP A 46 -4.61 6.20 21.69
N PRO A 47 -4.84 7.29 20.94
CA PRO A 47 -3.87 8.38 20.78
C PRO A 47 -3.43 9.03 22.09
N ALA A 48 -4.24 8.93 23.15
CA ALA A 48 -3.90 9.43 24.48
C ALA A 48 -2.81 8.59 25.17
N ARG A 49 -2.54 7.37 24.71
CA ARG A 49 -1.51 6.47 25.26
C ARG A 49 -0.25 6.38 24.42
N VAL A 50 -0.26 6.98 23.22
CA VAL A 50 0.90 6.98 22.32
C VAL A 50 2.02 7.77 22.97
N ALA A 51 3.14 7.11 23.23
CA ALA A 51 4.36 7.71 23.75
C ALA A 51 5.29 8.14 22.61
N PRO A 52 6.27 9.03 22.87
CA PRO A 52 7.25 9.43 21.86
C PRO A 52 7.98 8.25 21.20
N VAL A 53 8.26 7.18 21.96
CA VAL A 53 8.91 5.96 21.45
C VAL A 53 8.04 5.21 20.43
N ASP A 54 6.71 5.25 20.57
CA ASP A 54 5.79 4.62 19.62
C ASP A 54 5.80 5.35 18.27
N ILE A 55 5.87 6.68 18.31
CA ILE A 55 6.01 7.53 17.10
C ILE A 55 7.33 7.26 16.39
N GLU A 56 8.43 7.16 17.15
CA GLU A 56 9.74 6.82 16.58
C GLU A 56 9.69 5.43 15.93
N ASN A 57 9.19 4.43 16.65
CA ASN A 57 9.06 3.05 16.16
C ASN A 57 8.20 2.98 14.90
N ALA A 58 7.07 3.69 14.88
CA ALA A 58 6.17 3.77 13.73
C ALA A 58 6.88 4.27 12.48
N LEU A 59 7.61 5.40 12.59
CA LEU A 59 8.27 5.99 11.44
C LEU A 59 9.51 5.20 11.01
N ARG A 60 10.25 4.62 11.95
CA ARG A 60 11.34 3.69 11.62
C ARG A 60 10.82 2.48 10.87
N TRP A 61 9.70 1.90 11.31
CA TRP A 61 9.05 0.80 10.58
C TRP A 61 8.62 1.25 9.18
N LYS A 62 7.92 2.39 9.06
CA LYS A 62 7.43 2.90 7.77
C LYS A 62 8.53 3.09 6.72
N TYR A 63 9.69 3.55 7.15
CA TYR A 63 10.82 3.81 6.25
C TYR A 63 11.79 2.62 6.12
N GLY A 64 11.48 1.45 6.69
CA GLY A 64 12.33 0.26 6.61
C GLY A 64 13.66 0.44 7.37
N HIS A 65 13.63 1.16 8.49
CA HIS A 65 14.74 1.39 9.41
C HIS A 65 14.60 0.61 10.73
N TRP A 66 13.63 -0.31 10.79
CA TRP A 66 13.52 -1.25 11.89
C TRP A 66 14.84 -2.04 12.00
N ARG A 67 15.53 -1.95 13.15
CA ARG A 67 16.89 -2.51 13.43
C ARG A 67 18.09 -1.73 12.90
N LYS A 68 17.91 -0.63 12.16
CA LYS A 68 19.05 0.24 11.82
C LYS A 68 19.38 1.16 12.99
N LYS A 69 20.65 1.22 13.37
CA LYS A 69 21.14 2.12 14.42
C LYS A 69 21.16 3.58 13.95
N ASP A 70 21.38 3.80 12.66
CA ASP A 70 21.45 5.12 12.03
C ASP A 70 20.51 5.17 10.81
N TYR A 71 19.89 6.32 10.59
CA TYR A 71 18.96 6.57 9.49
C TYR A 71 18.95 8.07 9.14
N PRO A 72 18.45 8.46 7.94
CA PRO A 72 18.62 9.82 7.45
C PRO A 72 18.15 10.90 8.44
N SER A 73 18.94 11.96 8.62
CA SER A 73 18.64 13.09 9.53
C SER A 73 17.29 13.76 9.25
N ALA A 74 16.85 13.75 7.99
CA ALA A 74 15.52 14.24 7.61
C ALA A 74 14.38 13.46 8.27
N HIS A 75 14.56 12.15 8.52
CA HIS A 75 13.57 11.34 9.24
C HIS A 75 13.62 11.58 10.75
N HIS A 76 14.81 11.83 11.33
CA HIS A 76 14.91 12.27 12.73
C HIS A 76 14.12 13.55 12.97
N LYS A 77 14.34 14.60 12.16
CA LYS A 77 13.59 15.86 12.24
C LYS A 77 12.09 15.69 12.05
N LEU A 78 11.68 14.71 11.23
CA LEU A 78 10.28 14.39 11.02
C LEU A 78 9.67 13.73 12.26
N ILE A 79 10.39 12.80 12.90
CA ILE A 79 9.97 12.17 14.16
C ILE A 79 9.82 13.23 15.25
N GLU A 80 10.83 14.08 15.43
CA GLU A 80 10.81 15.17 16.41
C GLU A 80 9.61 16.10 16.22
N LEU A 81 9.32 16.49 14.97
CA LEU A 81 8.13 17.31 14.67
C LEU A 81 6.83 16.59 15.06
N ILE A 82 6.68 15.32 14.71
CA ILE A 82 5.43 14.59 15.02
C ILE A 82 5.29 14.41 16.54
N GLN A 83 6.39 14.18 17.24
CA GLN A 83 6.41 14.09 18.70
C GLN A 83 6.02 15.43 19.36
N SER A 84 6.56 16.57 18.88
CA SER A 84 6.25 17.88 19.46
C SER A 84 4.79 18.29 19.26
N GLU A 85 4.19 17.87 18.15
CA GLU A 85 2.81 18.22 17.79
C GLU A 85 1.78 17.21 18.32
N TRP A 86 2.21 16.06 18.86
CA TRP A 86 1.30 14.99 19.27
C TRP A 86 0.33 15.43 20.37
N GLU A 87 0.78 16.19 21.36
CA GLU A 87 -0.08 16.70 22.44
C GLU A 87 -1.19 17.62 21.90
N ALA A 88 -0.86 18.48 20.94
CA ALA A 88 -1.83 19.37 20.29
C ALA A 88 -2.82 18.58 19.40
N PHE A 89 -2.40 17.44 18.86
CA PHE A 89 -3.26 16.55 18.09
C PHE A 89 -4.31 15.82 18.94
N ARG A 90 -3.99 15.42 20.18
CA ARG A 90 -4.83 14.54 21.03
C ARG A 90 -6.32 14.90 21.05
N PRO A 91 -6.74 16.17 21.19
CA PRO A 91 -8.17 16.52 21.21
C PRO A 91 -8.92 16.15 19.92
N LEU A 92 -8.23 16.07 18.78
CA LEU A 92 -8.80 15.74 17.47
C LEU A 92 -8.90 14.23 17.21
N GLN A 93 -8.57 13.38 18.19
CA GLN A 93 -8.60 11.93 18.02
C GLN A 93 -9.96 11.37 17.60
N ALA A 94 -11.06 12.04 17.96
CA ALA A 94 -12.43 11.64 17.62
C ALA A 94 -12.91 12.26 16.30
N ALA A 95 -12.11 13.13 15.67
CA ALA A 95 -12.46 13.76 14.41
C ALA A 95 -12.53 12.74 13.27
N SER A 96 -13.14 13.17 12.16
CA SER A 96 -13.23 12.36 10.96
C SER A 96 -11.83 12.06 10.38
N PRO A 97 -11.65 10.96 9.64
CA PRO A 97 -10.39 10.66 8.98
C PRO A 97 -9.87 11.78 8.06
N LYS A 98 -10.77 12.56 7.46
CA LYS A 98 -10.41 13.72 6.62
C LYS A 98 -9.86 14.87 7.44
N GLU A 99 -10.50 15.21 8.56
CA GLU A 99 -10.01 16.28 9.46
C GLU A 99 -8.66 15.93 10.06
N ILE A 100 -8.46 14.68 10.50
CA ILE A 100 -7.16 14.18 10.97
C ILE A 100 -6.10 14.32 9.87
N PHE A 101 -6.45 13.91 8.65
CA PHE A 101 -5.55 14.01 7.50
C PHE A 101 -5.19 15.47 7.17
N ASP A 102 -6.15 16.38 7.21
CA ASP A 102 -5.92 17.79 6.91
C ASP A 102 -5.02 18.42 7.97
N TRP A 103 -5.31 18.17 9.24
CA TRP A 103 -4.53 18.69 10.36
C TRP A 103 -3.05 18.28 10.26
N TRP A 104 -2.78 16.97 10.12
CA TRP A 104 -1.41 16.50 9.91
C TRP A 104 -0.82 17.01 8.59
N GLY A 105 -1.64 17.23 7.57
CA GLY A 105 -1.21 17.78 6.29
C GLY A 105 -0.71 19.23 6.39
N GLU A 106 -1.30 20.03 7.27
CA GLU A 106 -0.88 21.40 7.58
C GLU A 106 0.44 21.41 8.35
N ILE A 107 0.54 20.59 9.41
CA ILE A 107 1.76 20.44 10.23
C ILE A 107 2.95 19.93 9.42
N LEU A 108 2.75 18.88 8.62
CA LEU A 108 3.83 18.20 7.91
C LEU A 108 4.26 18.91 6.62
N GLY A 109 3.44 19.83 6.11
CA GLY A 109 3.69 20.53 4.86
C GLY A 109 3.32 19.71 3.61
N ARG A 110 2.69 20.39 2.63
CA ARG A 110 1.98 19.77 1.51
C ARG A 110 2.86 19.02 0.49
N GLN A 111 4.13 19.38 0.30
CA GLN A 111 4.87 18.92 -0.88
C GLN A 111 5.60 17.57 -0.75
N HIS A 112 5.91 17.07 0.46
CA HIS A 112 6.77 15.87 0.59
C HIS A 112 6.35 14.82 1.62
N ARG A 113 5.23 15.01 2.34
CA ARG A 113 4.89 14.17 3.48
C ARG A 113 3.53 13.47 3.40
N PHE A 114 2.92 13.42 2.20
CA PHE A 114 1.66 12.68 1.97
C PHE A 114 1.70 11.24 2.49
N ILE A 115 2.79 10.52 2.21
CA ILE A 115 2.93 9.10 2.62
C ILE A 115 2.98 8.99 4.15
N THR A 116 3.67 9.91 4.82
CA THR A 116 3.75 9.95 6.28
C THR A 116 2.40 10.26 6.89
N ASN A 117 1.74 11.31 6.40
CA ASN A 117 0.40 11.70 6.86
C ASN A 117 -0.60 10.54 6.71
N SER A 118 -0.62 9.92 5.53
CA SER A 118 -1.49 8.75 5.27
C SER A 118 -1.15 7.57 6.17
N PHE A 119 0.13 7.39 6.51
CA PHE A 119 0.55 6.31 7.41
C PHE A 119 0.15 6.58 8.87
N ILE A 120 0.27 7.81 9.35
CA ILE A 120 -0.25 8.20 10.68
C ILE A 120 -1.76 7.95 10.72
N LEU A 121 -2.50 8.42 9.71
CA LEU A 121 -3.93 8.18 9.61
C LEU A 121 -4.26 6.68 9.59
N HIS A 122 -3.47 5.89 8.85
CA HIS A 122 -3.61 4.43 8.84
C HIS A 122 -3.44 3.84 10.24
N LEU A 123 -2.41 4.21 11.00
CA LEU A 123 -2.22 3.69 12.36
C LEU A 123 -3.40 4.03 13.28
N LEU A 124 -3.95 5.24 13.15
CA LEU A 124 -5.11 5.70 13.91
C LEU A 124 -6.43 5.01 13.51
N ARG A 125 -6.51 4.46 12.29
CA ARG A 125 -7.74 3.93 11.67
C ARG A 125 -7.47 2.68 10.83
N SER A 126 -6.65 1.76 11.35
CA SER A 126 -6.06 0.65 10.57
C SER A 126 -7.09 -0.35 10.04
N SER A 127 -8.30 -0.36 10.61
CA SER A 127 -9.43 -1.17 10.13
C SER A 127 -10.13 -0.60 8.89
N ASP A 128 -9.99 0.70 8.59
CA ASP A 128 -10.67 1.38 7.48
C ASP A 128 -9.69 1.94 6.45
N ILE A 129 -8.61 2.58 6.91
CA ILE A 129 -7.66 3.27 6.06
C ILE A 129 -6.53 2.30 5.69
N PRO A 130 -6.23 2.05 4.40
CA PRO A 130 -5.13 1.18 4.01
C PRO A 130 -3.78 1.90 4.11
N ILE A 131 -2.69 1.13 4.13
CA ILE A 131 -1.35 1.69 3.88
C ILE A 131 -1.28 2.10 2.40
N ILE A 132 -0.82 3.34 2.16
CA ILE A 132 -0.49 3.81 0.83
C ILE A 132 0.98 4.20 0.75
N ASP A 133 1.67 3.69 -0.26
CA ASP A 133 2.95 4.19 -0.72
C ASP A 133 2.97 4.28 -2.27
N GLN A 134 4.11 4.64 -2.84
CA GLN A 134 4.23 4.73 -4.30
C GLN A 134 4.11 3.38 -5.02
N ASN A 135 4.45 2.28 -4.35
CA ASN A 135 4.35 0.92 -4.90
C ASN A 135 2.90 0.43 -4.87
N ASN A 136 2.19 0.56 -3.74
CA ASN A 136 0.77 0.24 -3.65
C ASN A 136 -0.02 1.00 -4.73
N PHE A 137 0.23 2.31 -4.83
CA PHE A 137 -0.44 3.18 -5.79
C PHE A 137 -0.11 2.83 -7.24
N ARG A 138 1.16 2.47 -7.54
CA ARG A 138 1.56 2.00 -8.87
C ARG A 138 0.85 0.69 -9.25
N SER A 139 0.77 -0.25 -8.32
CA SER A 139 0.08 -1.54 -8.53
C SER A 139 -1.40 -1.34 -8.81
N MET A 140 -2.08 -0.54 -7.98
CA MET A 140 -3.48 -0.19 -8.20
C MET A 140 -3.68 0.42 -9.59
N ASN A 141 -2.88 1.43 -9.96
CA ASN A 141 -3.00 2.09 -11.25
C ASN A 141 -2.74 1.14 -12.42
N PHE A 142 -1.79 0.20 -12.28
CA PHE A 142 -1.55 -0.82 -13.28
C PHE A 142 -2.82 -1.64 -13.57
N TYR A 143 -3.48 -2.16 -12.53
CA TYR A 143 -4.70 -2.94 -12.71
C TYR A 143 -5.87 -2.12 -13.23
N LEU A 144 -6.05 -0.89 -12.72
CA LEU A 144 -7.11 -0.01 -13.19
C LEU A 144 -6.96 0.33 -14.68
N CYS A 145 -5.74 0.57 -15.17
CA CYS A 145 -5.50 0.76 -16.61
C CYS A 145 -5.84 -0.48 -17.46
N GLN A 146 -5.76 -1.70 -16.91
CA GLN A 146 -6.08 -2.93 -17.66
C GLN A 146 -7.58 -3.16 -17.83
N VAL A 147 -8.39 -2.69 -16.89
CA VAL A 147 -9.84 -2.87 -16.91
C VAL A 147 -10.60 -1.62 -17.36
N ARG A 148 -9.98 -0.44 -17.31
CA ARG A 148 -10.57 0.84 -17.71
C ARG A 148 -9.70 1.58 -18.71
N ALA A 149 -10.12 1.59 -19.97
CA ALA A 149 -9.44 2.33 -21.03
C ALA A 149 -9.35 3.84 -20.75
N VAL A 150 -10.34 4.41 -20.07
CA VAL A 150 -10.39 5.84 -19.73
C VAL A 150 -9.61 6.21 -18.46
N TRP A 151 -9.02 5.24 -17.75
CA TRP A 151 -8.30 5.51 -16.51
C TRP A 151 -6.98 6.24 -16.78
N LYS A 152 -6.88 7.48 -16.29
CA LYS A 152 -5.65 8.28 -16.36
C LYS A 152 -4.81 8.01 -15.10
N SER A 153 -3.78 7.19 -15.25
CA SER A 153 -2.84 6.89 -14.17
C SER A 153 -2.06 8.13 -13.74
N LYS A 154 -1.94 8.32 -12.42
CA LYS A 154 -1.09 9.33 -11.79
C LYS A 154 0.21 8.66 -11.32
N GLY A 155 1.34 9.34 -11.47
CA GLY A 155 2.65 8.76 -11.12
C GLY A 155 2.90 8.58 -9.62
N LYS A 156 2.31 9.43 -8.76
CA LYS A 156 2.49 9.40 -7.30
C LYS A 156 1.19 9.81 -6.59
N PRO A 157 0.86 9.21 -5.44
CA PRO A 157 -0.26 9.68 -4.65
C PRO A 157 0.11 10.98 -3.93
N SER A 158 -0.84 11.90 -3.79
CA SER A 158 -0.58 13.22 -3.18
C SER A 158 -1.79 13.89 -2.52
N GLN A 159 -2.97 13.28 -2.56
CA GLN A 159 -4.21 13.87 -2.03
C GLN A 159 -5.07 12.80 -1.35
N TYR A 160 -5.92 13.22 -0.42
CA TYR A 160 -6.78 12.32 0.35
C TYR A 160 -7.65 11.40 -0.53
N SER A 161 -8.12 11.89 -1.67
CA SER A 161 -8.89 11.09 -2.63
C SER A 161 -8.10 9.94 -3.26
N ASP A 162 -6.76 10.02 -3.33
CA ASP A 162 -5.91 8.92 -3.80
C ASP A 162 -5.92 7.77 -2.79
N LEU A 163 -5.94 8.08 -1.49
CA LEU A 163 -6.06 7.11 -0.40
C LEU A 163 -7.43 6.43 -0.40
N LEU A 164 -8.51 7.21 -0.58
CA LEU A 164 -9.86 6.65 -0.72
C LEU A 164 -9.98 5.75 -1.95
N THR A 165 -9.36 6.13 -3.07
CA THR A 165 -9.33 5.31 -4.29
C THR A 165 -8.65 3.97 -4.03
N LEU A 166 -7.51 3.96 -3.33
CA LEU A 166 -6.84 2.73 -2.94
C LEU A 166 -7.69 1.89 -2.00
N ARG A 167 -8.36 2.51 -1.02
CA ARG A 167 -9.26 1.81 -0.10
C ARG A 167 -10.37 1.08 -0.85
N GLU A 168 -11.09 1.77 -1.73
CA GLU A 168 -12.19 1.17 -2.49
C GLU A 168 -11.70 0.09 -3.46
N PHE A 169 -10.52 0.28 -4.08
CA PHE A 169 -9.88 -0.75 -4.90
C PHE A 169 -9.61 -2.01 -4.08
N MET A 170 -8.93 -1.87 -2.94
CA MET A 170 -8.58 -3.01 -2.10
C MET A 170 -9.81 -3.74 -1.56
N ARG A 171 -10.82 -3.00 -1.09
CA ARG A 171 -12.09 -3.58 -0.63
C ARG A 171 -12.77 -4.38 -1.74
N SER A 172 -12.85 -3.80 -2.93
CA SER A 172 -13.47 -4.46 -4.09
C SER A 172 -12.74 -5.76 -4.48
N VAL A 173 -11.41 -5.75 -4.43
CA VAL A 173 -10.60 -6.94 -4.72
C VAL A 173 -10.80 -8.01 -3.65
N VAL A 174 -10.73 -7.65 -2.37
CA VAL A 174 -10.94 -8.61 -1.27
C VAL A 174 -12.34 -9.20 -1.34
N GLU A 175 -13.38 -8.38 -1.48
CA GLU A 175 -14.77 -8.83 -1.59
C GLU A 175 -14.94 -9.83 -2.75
N GLN A 176 -14.49 -9.45 -3.94
CA GLN A 176 -14.61 -10.31 -5.12
C GLN A 176 -13.81 -11.61 -4.97
N TRP A 177 -12.60 -11.53 -4.41
CA TRP A 177 -11.77 -12.70 -4.16
C TRP A 177 -12.46 -13.69 -3.21
N THR A 178 -13.11 -13.20 -2.16
CA THR A 178 -13.78 -14.04 -1.15
C THR A 178 -15.08 -14.69 -1.64
N ARG A 179 -15.59 -14.33 -2.82
CA ARG A 179 -16.74 -15.03 -3.44
C ARG A 179 -16.37 -16.45 -3.89
N ASP A 180 -15.09 -16.69 -4.17
CA ASP A 180 -14.57 -18.00 -4.53
C ASP A 180 -14.12 -18.75 -3.27
N ALA A 181 -14.97 -19.65 -2.78
CA ALA A 181 -14.72 -20.42 -1.55
C ALA A 181 -13.50 -21.35 -1.64
N THR A 182 -12.96 -21.60 -2.85
CA THR A 182 -11.78 -22.44 -3.06
C THR A 182 -10.49 -21.62 -3.05
N ALA A 183 -10.58 -20.29 -3.15
CA ALA A 183 -9.43 -19.41 -3.17
C ALA A 183 -8.76 -19.34 -1.79
N PRO A 184 -7.44 -19.15 -1.72
CA PRO A 184 -6.75 -18.87 -0.46
C PRO A 184 -7.35 -17.66 0.25
N SER A 185 -7.33 -17.64 1.58
CA SER A 185 -7.84 -16.50 2.33
C SER A 185 -7.06 -15.23 1.98
N LEU A 186 -7.81 -14.19 1.61
CA LEU A 186 -7.27 -12.86 1.33
C LEU A 186 -7.85 -11.87 2.33
N ASN A 187 -6.97 -11.07 2.92
CA ASN A 187 -7.37 -9.92 3.73
C ASN A 187 -6.64 -8.66 3.25
N MET A 188 -7.05 -7.50 3.76
CA MET A 188 -6.48 -6.20 3.38
C MET A 188 -4.96 -6.15 3.55
N ARG A 189 -4.43 -6.77 4.60
CA ARG A 189 -3.00 -6.75 4.90
C ARG A 189 -2.18 -7.63 3.94
N LEU A 190 -2.68 -8.81 3.59
CA LEU A 190 -2.05 -9.66 2.57
C LEU A 190 -2.10 -9.00 1.18
N LEU A 191 -3.22 -8.35 0.84
CA LEU A 191 -3.33 -7.56 -0.39
C LEU A 191 -2.36 -6.37 -0.39
N ASP A 192 -2.19 -5.68 0.74
CA ASP A 192 -1.20 -4.60 0.87
C ASP A 192 0.22 -5.10 0.59
N LYS A 193 0.64 -6.22 1.21
CA LYS A 193 1.94 -6.86 0.95
C LYS A 193 2.13 -7.19 -0.52
N TYR A 194 1.10 -7.78 -1.14
CA TYR A 194 1.09 -8.07 -2.57
C TYR A 194 1.30 -6.81 -3.41
N LEU A 195 0.49 -5.77 -3.18
CA LEU A 195 0.54 -4.53 -3.96
C LEU A 195 1.88 -3.79 -3.77
N MET A 196 2.45 -3.84 -2.56
CA MET A 196 3.77 -3.28 -2.30
C MET A 196 4.85 -4.01 -3.11
N THR A 197 4.91 -5.34 -3.04
CA THR A 197 5.92 -6.14 -3.75
C THR A 197 5.75 -6.08 -5.27
N PHE A 198 4.51 -6.16 -5.75
CA PHE A 198 4.21 -6.05 -7.18
C PHE A 198 4.57 -4.67 -7.73
N GLY A 199 4.33 -3.62 -6.97
CA GLY A 199 4.66 -2.26 -7.37
C GLY A 199 6.17 -2.03 -7.46
N GLN A 200 6.95 -2.68 -6.59
CA GLN A 200 8.41 -2.70 -6.68
C GLN A 200 8.88 -3.44 -7.94
N TRP A 201 8.29 -4.62 -8.23
CA TRP A 201 8.60 -5.39 -9.44
C TRP A 201 8.27 -4.61 -10.73
N LEU A 202 7.14 -3.90 -10.78
CA LEU A 202 6.79 -3.03 -11.90
C LEU A 202 7.82 -1.93 -12.11
N LYS A 203 8.30 -1.30 -11.02
CA LYS A 203 9.34 -0.25 -11.08
C LYS A 203 10.65 -0.76 -11.69
N GLN A 204 10.97 -2.03 -11.51
CA GLN A 204 12.19 -2.67 -12.02
C GLN A 204 12.05 -3.16 -13.48
N GLY A 205 10.99 -2.79 -14.20
CA GLY A 205 10.75 -3.19 -15.59
C GLY A 205 10.05 -4.54 -15.74
N GLY A 206 9.45 -5.08 -14.68
CA GLY A 206 8.81 -6.39 -14.68
C GLY A 206 7.76 -6.60 -15.78
N ALA A 207 6.96 -5.58 -16.10
CA ALA A 207 5.91 -5.66 -17.11
C ALA A 207 6.44 -5.98 -18.52
N GLN A 208 7.62 -5.46 -18.88
CA GLN A 208 8.27 -5.68 -20.18
C GLN A 208 8.91 -7.07 -20.29
N ARG A 209 9.28 -7.68 -19.15
CA ARG A 209 9.89 -9.03 -19.13
C ARG A 209 8.87 -10.15 -19.32
N ARG A 210 7.60 -9.93 -18.92
CA ARG A 210 6.51 -10.91 -19.08
C ARG A 210 6.09 -11.10 -20.55
N THR A 211 6.06 -10.02 -21.33
CA THR A 211 5.79 -10.06 -22.77
C THR A 211 6.92 -10.73 -23.56
N ALA A 212 8.17 -10.59 -23.11
CA ALA A 212 9.31 -11.26 -23.74
C ALA A 212 9.31 -12.78 -23.52
N HIS A 213 8.83 -13.27 -22.37
CA HIS A 213 8.79 -14.71 -22.09
C HIS A 213 7.63 -15.46 -22.73
N HIS A 214 6.53 -14.78 -23.10
CA HIS A 214 5.43 -15.38 -23.88
C HIS A 214 5.66 -15.31 -25.40
N GLY A 215 6.75 -14.67 -25.86
CA GLY A 215 7.13 -14.61 -27.29
C GLY A 215 8.06 -15.74 -27.75
N VAL A 216 8.41 -16.69 -26.89
CA VAL A 216 9.35 -17.78 -27.22
C VAL A 216 8.70 -19.14 -26.96
N GLN A 217 7.56 -19.40 -27.59
CA GLN A 217 7.08 -20.77 -27.87
C GLN A 217 6.27 -20.74 -29.17
N HIS A 218 6.95 -20.85 -30.31
CA HIS A 218 6.53 -21.61 -31.50
C HIS A 218 7.52 -21.39 -32.65
N SER A 219 8.60 -22.18 -32.66
CA SER A 219 9.35 -22.51 -33.87
C SER A 219 10.00 -23.89 -33.72
N HIS A 220 9.21 -24.95 -33.64
CA HIS A 220 9.68 -26.29 -34.00
C HIS A 220 8.55 -27.10 -34.64
N SER A 221 8.67 -27.24 -35.96
CA SER A 221 8.38 -28.42 -36.78
C SER A 221 7.76 -28.02 -38.12
N VAL A 222 8.57 -28.06 -39.17
CA VAL A 222 8.14 -28.65 -40.44
C VAL A 222 9.32 -29.47 -40.95
N ILE A 223 9.24 -30.78 -40.69
CA ILE A 223 9.82 -31.80 -41.55
C ILE A 223 9.02 -31.74 -42.85
N ARG A 224 9.69 -31.65 -44.00
CA ARG A 224 9.19 -32.21 -45.25
C ARG A 224 10.34 -32.82 -46.02
N ASP A 225 10.25 -34.13 -46.15
CA ASP A 225 10.90 -34.95 -47.15
C ASP A 225 10.56 -34.48 -48.57
N ALA A 226 11.57 -34.41 -49.42
CA ALA A 226 11.57 -34.81 -50.84
C ALA A 226 13.03 -34.82 -51.34
#